data_AF-A0A9E5N6S1-F1
#
_entry.id   AF-A0A9E5N6S1-F1
#
_cell.length_a   1.000
_cell.length_b   1.000
_cell.length_c   1.000
_cell.angle_alpha   90.00
_cell.angle_beta   90.00
_cell.angle_gamma   90.00
#
_symmetry.space_group_name_H-M   'P 1'
#
loop_
_entity.id
_entity.type
_entity.pdbx_description
1 polymer ?
#
loop_
_entity_poly.entity_id
_entity_poly.type
_entity_poly.pdbx_seq_one_letter_code
_entity_poly.pdbx_strand_id
1 'polypeptide(L)'
;EMKKRISGIDPAAQEIFSGYAWPGNIRELQNALERAVVLAPGATVTSDLLPPQLSQKGKEEISAGIALEDAVKKFKKDFIAQTLSLTNNNQSQAAKILGI
;
A
#
# COMPACT_ATOMS: atom_id res chain seq x y z
N GLU A 1 1.42 30.76 1.59
CA GLU A 1 0.59 29.81 0.81
C GLU A 1 0.92 29.93 -0.67
N MET A 2 1.46 28.88 -1.30
CA MET A 2 1.50 28.78 -2.76
C MET A 2 0.39 27.81 -3.18
N LYS A 3 -0.74 28.35 -3.67
CA LYS A 3 -1.79 27.54 -4.29
C LYS A 3 -1.29 27.06 -5.66
N LYS A 4 -0.45 26.02 -5.70
CA LYS A 4 -0.15 25.29 -6.94
C LYS A 4 -1.48 24.76 -7.48
N ARG A 5 -1.88 25.23 -8.66
CA ARG A 5 -3.03 24.68 -9.38
C ARG A 5 -2.58 23.39 -10.06
N ILE A 6 -3.00 22.27 -9.51
CA ILE A 6 -2.93 20.98 -10.18
C ILE A 6 -4.09 20.91 -11.17
N SER A 7 -3.78 20.64 -12.43
CA SER A 7 -4.73 20.45 -13.52
C SER A 7 -5.01 18.97 -13.82
N GLY A 8 -4.26 18.03 -13.22
CA GLY A 8 -4.53 16.61 -13.43
C GLY A 8 -3.69 15.66 -12.58
N ILE A 9 -4.07 14.39 -12.63
CA ILE A 9 -3.35 13.25 -12.06
C ILE A 9 -3.02 12.33 -13.24
N ASP A 10 -1.81 11.79 -13.32
CA ASP A 10 -1.46 10.85 -14.37
C ASP A 10 -2.19 9.51 -14.19
N PRO A 11 -2.41 8.74 -15.26
CA PRO A 11 -3.16 7.48 -15.16
C PRO A 11 -2.55 6.48 -14.16
N ALA A 12 -1.22 6.43 -14.06
CA ALA A 12 -0.53 5.55 -13.13
C ALA A 12 -0.78 5.92 -11.67
N ALA A 13 -0.71 7.21 -11.31
CA ALA A 13 -1.07 7.65 -9.96
C ALA A 13 -2.55 7.42 -9.67
N GLN A 14 -3.42 7.61 -10.67
CA GLN A 14 -4.85 7.36 -10.53
C GLN A 14 -5.13 5.88 -10.22
N GLU A 15 -4.47 4.95 -10.91
CA GLU A 15 -4.55 3.51 -10.62
C GLU A 15 -4.07 3.20 -9.21
N ILE A 16 -2.94 3.78 -8.79
CA ILE A 16 -2.41 3.58 -7.43
C ILE A 16 -3.40 4.10 -6.37
N PHE A 17 -3.93 5.30 -6.55
CA PHE A 17 -4.90 5.87 -5.61
C PHE A 17 -6.20 5.07 -5.55
N SER A 18 -6.63 4.50 -6.69
CA SER A 18 -7.87 3.71 -6.77
C SER A 18 -7.68 2.28 -6.28
N GLY A 19 -6.47 1.73 -6.38
CA GLY A 19 -6.13 0.37 -5.97
C GLY A 19 -5.66 0.25 -4.52
N TYR A 20 -5.41 1.35 -3.83
CA TYR A 20 -5.02 1.34 -2.43
C TYR A 20 -6.25 1.26 -1.51
N ALA A 21 -6.16 0.44 -0.47
CA ALA A 21 -7.30 0.16 0.43
C ALA A 21 -7.61 1.30 1.43
N TRP A 22 -6.70 2.28 1.59
CA TRP A 22 -6.83 3.42 2.52
C TRP A 22 -7.22 3.02 3.95
N PRO A 23 -6.42 2.16 4.63
CA PRO A 23 -6.72 1.69 5.98
C PRO A 23 -6.87 2.84 7.00
N GLY A 24 -6.19 3.97 6.78
CA GLY A 24 -6.29 5.19 7.61
C GLY A 24 -7.48 6.09 7.31
N ASN A 25 -8.46 5.64 6.51
CA ASN A 25 -9.62 6.40 6.02
C ASN A 25 -9.25 7.56 5.07
N ILE A 26 -10.24 8.39 4.72
CA ILE A 26 -10.12 9.56 3.83
C ILE A 26 -9.01 10.53 4.25
N ARG A 27 -8.64 10.58 5.54
CA ARG A 27 -7.53 11.41 6.03
C ARG A 27 -6.18 10.99 5.46
N GLU A 28 -5.97 9.69 5.29
CA GLU A 28 -4.73 9.17 4.71
C GLU A 28 -4.63 9.51 3.21
N LEU A 29 -5.75 9.37 2.49
CA LEU A 29 -5.88 9.82 1.10
C LEU A 29 -5.59 11.33 0.99
N GLN A 30 -6.18 12.14 1.86
CA GLN A 30 -5.96 13.58 1.89
C GLN A 30 -4.48 13.91 2.11
N ASN A 31 -3.84 13.31 3.11
CA ASN A 31 -2.43 13.56 3.41
C ASN A 31 -1.51 13.14 2.24
N ALA A 32 -1.79 11.99 1.61
CA ALA A 32 -1.06 11.53 0.45
C ALA A 32 -1.21 12.48 -0.74
N LEU A 33 -2.44 12.94 -1.01
CA LEU A 33 -2.74 13.87 -2.08
C LEU A 33 -2.11 15.25 -1.83
N GLU A 34 -2.24 15.79 -0.62
CA GLU A 34 -1.61 17.07 -0.23
C GLU A 34 -0.10 17.02 -0.42
N ARG A 35 0.55 15.95 0.03
CA ARG A 35 1.99 15.75 -0.17
C ARG A 35 2.35 15.68 -1.65
N ALA A 36 1.58 14.94 -2.44
CA ALA A 36 1.81 14.81 -3.88
C ALA A 36 1.68 16.16 -4.61
N VAL A 37 0.68 16.98 -4.24
CA VAL A 37 0.49 18.34 -4.77
C VAL A 37 1.65 19.27 -4.41
N VAL A 38 2.16 19.18 -3.18
CA VAL A 38 3.31 19.99 -2.73
C VAL A 38 4.57 19.63 -3.51
N LEU A 39 4.82 18.33 -3.70
CA LEU A 39 5.99 17.79 -4.39
C LEU A 39 5.92 17.93 -5.91
N ALA A 40 4.72 18.04 -6.50
CA ALA A 40 4.53 18.13 -7.93
C ALA A 40 5.31 19.31 -8.52
N PRO A 41 6.28 19.09 -9.42
CA PRO A 41 7.07 20.17 -10.01
C PRO A 41 6.23 21.04 -10.96
N GLY A 42 5.11 20.53 -11.47
CA GLY A 42 4.19 21.23 -12.36
C GLY A 42 2.72 21.06 -11.95
N ALA A 43 1.83 21.12 -12.94
CA ALA A 43 0.38 21.04 -12.73
C ALA A 43 -0.16 19.59 -12.72
N THR A 44 0.70 18.58 -12.78
CA THR A 44 0.28 17.17 -12.81
C THR A 44 0.93 16.41 -11.68
N VAL A 45 0.12 15.64 -10.93
CA VAL A 45 0.61 14.64 -9.98
C VAL A 45 0.94 13.37 -10.75
N THR A 46 2.19 12.94 -10.67
CA THR A 46 2.70 11.72 -11.29
C THR A 46 2.97 10.64 -10.24
N SER A 47 2.91 9.38 -10.66
CA SER A 47 3.06 8.22 -9.76
C SER A 47 4.38 8.17 -8.97
N ASP A 48 5.46 8.75 -9.48
CA ASP A 48 6.77 8.86 -8.82
C ASP A 48 6.77 9.82 -7.61
N LEU A 49 5.77 10.70 -7.51
CA LEU A 49 5.60 11.62 -6.38
C LEU A 49 4.82 11.00 -5.23
N LEU A 50 4.23 9.82 -5.45
CA LEU A 50 3.44 9.15 -4.43
C LEU A 50 4.35 8.53 -3.37
N PRO A 51 3.91 8.51 -2.09
CA PRO A 51 4.60 7.77 -1.05
C PRO A 51 4.87 6.32 -1.48
N PRO A 52 6.07 5.76 -1.22
CA PRO A 52 6.42 4.39 -1.59
C PRO A 52 5.48 3.33 -0.97
N GLN A 53 4.79 3.68 0.11
CA GLN A 53 3.74 2.86 0.74
C GLN A 53 2.54 2.62 -0.20
N LEU A 54 2.22 3.59 -1.07
CA LEU A 54 1.14 3.47 -2.06
C LEU A 54 1.59 2.70 -3.31
N SER A 55 2.86 2.84 -3.70
CA SER A 55 3.45 2.09 -4.83
C SER A 55 3.67 0.60 -4.50
N GLN A 56 3.77 0.25 -3.20
CA GLN A 56 3.79 -1.15 -2.78
C GLN A 56 2.37 -1.71 -2.92
N LYS A 57 2.14 -2.45 -4.02
CA LYS A 57 0.97 -3.32 -4.21
C LYS A 57 0.65 -4.06 -2.90
N GLY A 58 -0.40 -3.60 -2.21
CA GLY A 58 -1.06 -4.29 -1.11
C GLY A 58 -0.17 -4.81 0.02
N LYS A 59 0.38 -3.91 0.86
CA LYS A 59 0.48 -4.26 2.28
C LYS A 59 -0.88 -3.97 2.89
N GLU A 60 -1.74 -4.98 2.90
CA GLU A 60 -3.01 -4.90 3.61
C GLU A 60 -2.73 -4.87 5.11
N GLU A 61 -2.53 -3.68 5.68
CA GLU A 61 -2.47 -3.53 7.13
C GLU A 61 -3.82 -3.92 7.76
N ILE A 62 -3.76 -4.57 8.92
CA ILE A 62 -4.92 -5.05 9.64
C ILE A 62 -5.71 -3.83 10.15
N SER A 63 -6.84 -3.54 9.51
CA SER A 63 -7.74 -2.44 9.90
C SER A 63 -8.46 -2.74 11.22
N ALA A 64 -8.67 -1.70 12.04
CA ALA A 64 -9.52 -1.81 13.23
C ALA A 64 -11.00 -1.91 12.80
N GLY A 65 -11.67 -3.02 13.14
CA GLY A 65 -13.08 -3.27 12.78
C GLY A 65 -13.37 -4.68 12.24
N ILE A 66 -12.33 -5.45 11.90
CA ILE A 66 -12.44 -6.89 11.61
C ILE A 66 -12.35 -7.71 12.89
N ALA A 67 -13.04 -8.86 12.91
CA ALA A 67 -12.94 -9.80 14.02
C ALA A 67 -11.48 -10.24 14.19
N LEU A 68 -11.03 -10.39 15.45
CA LEU A 68 -9.66 -10.79 15.77
C LEU A 68 -9.27 -12.11 15.06
N GLU A 69 -10.23 -13.03 14.93
CA GLU A 69 -10.02 -14.30 14.24
C GLU A 69 -9.70 -14.13 12.75
N ASP A 70 -10.41 -13.24 12.06
CA ASP A 70 -10.16 -12.92 10.65
C ASP A 70 -8.82 -12.22 10.45
N ALA A 71 -8.48 -11.30 11.36
CA ALA A 71 -7.18 -10.61 11.37
C ALA A 71 -6.02 -11.62 11.53
N VAL A 72 -6.12 -12.54 12.48
CA VAL A 72 -5.12 -13.59 12.71
C VAL A 72 -5.02 -14.53 11.50
N LYS A 73 -6.15 -14.92 10.91
CA LYS A 73 -6.19 -15.80 9.74
C LYS A 73 -5.50 -15.16 8.53
N LYS A 74 -5.78 -13.88 8.28
CA LYS A 74 -5.17 -13.09 7.23
C LYS A 74 -3.66 -12.96 7.45
N PHE A 75 -3.25 -12.56 8.65
CA PHE A 75 -1.84 -12.46 9.02
C PHE A 75 -1.08 -13.77 8.77
N LYS A 76 -1.64 -14.92 9.19
CA LYS A 76 -1.03 -16.23 8.96
C LYS A 76 -0.85 -16.52 7.47
N LYS A 77 -1.87 -16.25 6.65
CA LYS A 77 -1.83 -16.47 5.20
C LYS A 77 -0.73 -15.61 4.56
N ASP A 78 -0.66 -14.34 4.91
CA ASP A 78 0.32 -13.41 4.35
C ASP A 78 1.74 -13.76 4.79
N PHE A 79 1.90 -14.20 6.05
CA PHE A 79 3.19 -14.63 6.59
C PHE A 79 3.72 -15.89 5.90
N ILE A 80 2.84 -16.86 5.62
CA ILE A 80 3.19 -18.07 4.86
C ILE A 80 3.58 -17.70 3.42
N ALA A 81 2.78 -16.85 2.76
CA ALA A 81 3.06 -16.41 1.39
C ALA A 81 4.40 -15.66 1.27
N GLN A 82 4.70 -14.78 2.23
CA GLN A 82 5.99 -14.09 2.32
C GLN A 82 7.15 -15.08 2.52
N THR A 83 6.98 -16.05 3.42
CA THR A 83 8.03 -17.05 3.68
C THR A 83 8.30 -17.91 2.45
N LEU A 84 7.25 -18.33 1.72
CA LEU A 84 7.39 -19.05 0.45
C LEU A 84 8.10 -18.21 -0.61
N SER A 85 7.79 -16.92 -0.71
CA SER A 85 8.46 -16.03 -1.65
C SER A 85 9.95 -15.89 -1.33
N LEU A 86 10.31 -15.80 -0.04
CA LEU A 86 11.71 -15.76 0.42
C LEU A 86 12.47 -17.05 0.11
N THR A 87 11.80 -18.20 0.13
CA THR A 87 12.41 -19.50 -0.17
C THR A 87 12.29 -19.93 -1.63
N ASN A 88 11.98 -19.01 -2.56
CA ASN A 88 11.74 -19.33 -3.98
C ASN A 88 10.71 -20.48 -4.16
N ASN A 89 9.61 -20.44 -3.40
CA ASN A 89 8.57 -21.47 -3.34
C ASN A 89 9.05 -22.86 -2.86
N ASN A 90 10.20 -22.95 -2.20
CA ASN A 90 10.63 -24.18 -1.56
C ASN A 90 9.83 -24.40 -0.26
N GLN A 91 8.80 -25.25 -0.35
CA GLN A 91 7.88 -25.55 0.74
C GLN A 91 8.57 -26.20 1.94
N SER A 92 9.56 -27.07 1.72
CA SER A 92 10.30 -27.73 2.81
C SER A 92 11.16 -26.72 3.60
N GLN A 93 11.81 -25.78 2.91
CA GLN A 93 12.54 -24.70 3.57
C GLN A 93 11.60 -23.72 4.26
N ALA A 94 10.46 -23.39 3.64
CA ALA A 94 9.46 -22.51 4.24
C ALA A 94 8.87 -23.11 5.52
N ALA A 95 8.50 -24.40 5.52
CA ALA A 95 8.04 -25.13 6.69
C ALA A 95 9.06 -25.12 7.83
N LYS A 96 10.35 -25.33 7.50
CA LYS A 96 11.44 -25.26 8.48
C LYS A 96 11.61 -23.85 9.10
N ILE A 97 11.42 -22.80 8.31
CA ILE A 97 11.47 -21.40 8.79
C ILE A 97 10.24 -21.09 9.66
N LEU A 98 9.07 -21.61 9.27
CA LEU A 98 7.80 -21.41 9.99
C LEU A 98 7.68 -22.29 11.25
N GLY A 99 8.52 -23.31 11.40
CA GLY A 99 8.49 -24.24 12.53
C GLY A 99 7.28 -25.18 12.53
N ILE A 100 6.75 -25.50 11.35
CA ILE A 100 5.59 -26.39 11.13
C ILE A 100 5.94 -27.62 10.29
#